data_AF-A0A831W9A0-F1
#
_entry.id   AF-A0A831W9A0-F1
#
_cell.length_a   1.000
_cell.length_b   1.000
_cell.length_c   1.000
_cell.angle_alpha   90.00
_cell.angle_beta   90.00
_cell.angle_gamma   90.00
#
_symmetry.space_group_name_H-M   'P 1'
#
loop_
_entity.id
_entity.type
_entity.pdbx_description
1 polymer ?
#
loop_
_entity_poly.entity_id
_entity_poly.type
_entity_poly.pdbx_seq_one_letter_code
_entity_poly.pdbx_strand_id
1 'polypeptide(L)'
;MKLSFLKKKKTLTREQRLKRIRQDPRFLGVQIYNGGCRASSARAGYVYSCRNVPRLPLPDCTADECSCDYLGITDRRIGLDRRVRPDRRQTARMRLDRRIGRDRRRGKDIWRGHDQ
;
A
#
# COMPACT_ATOMS: atom_id res chain seq x y z
N MET A 1 7.65 -28.18 41.51
CA MET A 1 7.26 -26.84 41.02
C MET A 1 7.93 -26.58 39.67
N LYS A 2 7.17 -26.47 38.56
CA LYS A 2 7.74 -26.22 37.22
C LYS A 2 7.87 -24.70 37.02
N LEU A 3 9.09 -24.17 37.07
CA LEU A 3 9.36 -22.78 36.73
C LEU A 3 9.31 -22.62 35.20
N SER A 4 8.26 -21.94 34.72
CA SER A 4 8.11 -21.57 33.32
C SER A 4 9.03 -20.39 32.98
N PHE A 5 10.12 -20.68 32.25
CA PHE A 5 11.01 -19.64 31.71
C PHE A 5 10.27 -18.84 30.62
N LEU A 6 9.79 -17.66 30.98
CA LEU A 6 9.36 -16.63 30.02
C LEU A 6 10.57 -16.16 29.20
N LYS A 7 10.71 -16.68 27.97
CA LYS A 7 11.71 -16.19 27.02
C LYS A 7 11.46 -14.72 26.71
N LYS A 8 12.33 -13.82 27.19
CA LYS A 8 12.33 -12.40 26.80
C LYS A 8 12.49 -12.33 25.27
N LYS A 9 11.54 -11.70 24.59
CA LYS A 9 11.63 -11.45 23.14
C LYS A 9 12.75 -10.44 22.92
N LYS A 10 13.77 -10.79 22.13
CA LYS A 10 14.85 -9.86 21.76
C LYS A 10 14.25 -8.67 21.02
N THR A 11 14.55 -7.46 21.47
CA THR A 11 14.24 -6.22 20.75
C THR A 11 15.12 -6.15 19.49
N LEU A 12 14.48 -6.01 18.33
CA LEU A 12 15.18 -5.87 17.05
C LEU A 12 15.72 -4.45 16.93
N THR A 13 16.93 -4.30 16.38
CA THR A 13 17.43 -2.97 16.03
C THR A 13 16.64 -2.38 14.85
N ARG A 14 16.67 -1.06 14.69
CA ARG A 14 15.97 -0.35 13.61
C ARG A 14 16.32 -0.89 12.22
N GLU A 15 17.60 -1.14 11.97
CA GLU A 15 18.08 -1.68 10.71
C GLU A 15 17.60 -3.11 10.47
N GLN A 16 17.62 -3.95 11.52
CA GLN A 16 17.09 -5.30 11.44
C GLN A 16 15.59 -5.29 11.15
N ARG A 17 14.85 -4.34 11.73
CA ARG A 17 13.42 -4.15 11.48
C ARG A 17 13.16 -3.76 10.04
N LEU A 18 13.92 -2.82 9.50
CA LEU A 18 13.83 -2.42 8.08
C LEU A 18 14.18 -3.58 7.14
N LYS A 19 15.24 -4.34 7.43
CA LYS A 19 15.61 -5.54 6.68
C LYS A 19 14.48 -6.56 6.66
N ARG A 20 13.85 -6.81 7.81
CA ARG A 20 12.71 -7.74 7.91
C ARG A 20 11.52 -7.27 7.07
N ILE A 21 11.19 -5.98 7.12
CA ILE A 21 10.10 -5.43 6.31
C ILE A 21 10.41 -5.52 4.81
N ARG A 22 11.67 -5.32 4.40
CA ARG A 22 12.09 -5.47 3.00
C ARG A 22 12.03 -6.91 2.48
N GLN A 23 12.26 -7.88 3.36
CA GLN A 23 12.28 -9.31 3.01
C GLN A 23 10.89 -9.94 2.98
N ASP A 24 9.94 -9.41 3.76
CA ASP A 24 8.60 -9.97 3.86
C ASP A 24 7.68 -9.36 2.78
N PRO A 25 7.18 -10.17 1.83
CA PRO A 25 6.36 -9.69 0.71
C PRO A 25 4.98 -9.17 1.14
N ARG A 26 4.58 -9.38 2.41
CA ARG A 26 3.30 -8.89 2.93
C ARG A 26 3.28 -7.37 3.08
N PHE A 27 4.44 -6.73 3.17
CA PHE A 27 4.54 -5.29 3.33
C PHE A 27 4.72 -4.60 1.98
N LEU A 28 3.83 -3.64 1.67
CA LEU A 28 3.92 -2.81 0.46
C LEU A 28 4.80 -1.58 0.66
N GLY A 29 4.87 -1.11 1.91
CA GLY A 29 5.54 0.12 2.24
C GLY A 29 5.94 0.20 3.70
N VAL A 30 6.64 1.27 4.03
CA VAL A 30 7.17 1.52 5.37
C VAL A 30 6.78 2.92 5.79
N GLN A 31 6.31 3.05 7.01
CA GLN A 31 6.04 4.32 7.66
C GLN A 31 7.00 4.50 8.84
N ILE A 32 7.33 5.76 9.15
CA ILE A 32 8.05 6.09 10.37
C ILE A 32 7.02 6.22 11.49
N TYR A 33 7.18 5.44 12.56
CA TYR A 33 6.28 5.33 13.70
C TYR A 33 7.01 5.69 15.00
N ASN A 34 6.26 5.99 16.07
CA ASN A 34 6.79 6.49 17.35
C ASN A 34 7.69 7.72 17.16
N GLY A 35 7.25 8.61 16.27
CA GLY A 35 7.95 9.83 15.91
C GLY A 35 7.84 10.93 16.97
N GLY A 36 8.56 10.78 18.09
CA GLY A 36 8.63 11.82 19.12
C GLY A 36 9.50 13.03 18.73
N CYS A 37 10.26 12.95 17.63
CA CYS A 37 11.13 14.04 17.18
C CYS A 37 10.47 14.90 16.10
N ARG A 38 10.77 16.20 16.11
CA ARG A 38 10.20 17.19 15.18
C ARG A 38 10.31 16.79 13.71
N ALA A 39 11.45 16.22 13.32
CA ALA A 39 11.71 15.73 11.95
C ALA A 39 10.75 14.59 11.53
N SER A 40 10.41 13.71 12.47
CA SER A 40 9.51 12.58 12.21
C SER A 40 8.04 13.01 12.18
N SER A 41 7.65 14.00 13.01
CA SER A 41 6.30 14.54 13.03
C SER A 41 5.92 15.20 11.70
N ALA A 42 6.86 15.90 11.05
CA ALA A 42 6.67 16.46 9.71
C ALA A 42 6.42 15.40 8.63
N ARG A 43 6.79 14.14 8.89
CA ARG A 43 6.65 13.00 7.99
C ARG A 43 5.57 12.02 8.45
N ALA A 44 4.76 12.38 9.44
CA ALA A 44 3.65 11.58 9.90
C ALA A 44 2.65 11.34 8.75
N GLY A 45 2.11 10.12 8.65
CA GLY A 45 1.19 9.77 7.56
C GLY A 45 1.85 9.39 6.23
N TYR A 46 3.11 9.76 5.99
CA TYR A 46 3.81 9.38 4.76
C TYR A 46 4.17 7.89 4.75
N VAL A 47 3.88 7.25 3.61
CA VAL A 47 4.27 5.86 3.33
C VAL A 47 5.38 5.88 2.29
N TYR A 48 6.54 5.37 2.67
CA TYR A 48 7.69 5.20 1.82
C TYR A 48 7.66 3.83 1.14
N SER A 49 8.18 3.76 -0.08
CA SER A 49 8.49 2.46 -0.70
C SER A 49 9.55 1.74 0.14
N CYS A 50 9.46 0.41 0.29
CA CYS A 50 10.45 -0.40 1.00
C CYS A 50 11.90 -0.16 0.55
N ARG A 51 12.10 0.27 -0.70
CA ARG A 51 13.43 0.60 -1.26
C ARG A 51 13.91 2.00 -0.82
N ASN A 52 13.03 2.99 -0.90
CA ASN A 52 13.35 4.41 -0.70
C ASN A 52 12.85 4.92 0.65
N VAL A 53 13.27 4.25 1.72
CA VAL A 53 12.99 4.67 3.11
C VAL A 53 14.19 5.47 3.62
N PRO A 54 14.00 6.67 4.18
CA PRO A 54 15.08 7.42 4.81
C PRO A 54 15.62 6.65 6.02
N ARG A 55 16.92 6.73 6.26
CA ARG A 55 17.53 6.11 7.44
C ARG A 55 17.11 6.87 8.70
N LEU A 56 16.92 6.13 9.79
CA LEU A 56 16.71 6.65 11.14
C LEU A 56 18.02 6.56 11.91
N PRO A 57 18.42 7.59 12.68
CA PRO A 57 17.74 8.87 12.88
C PRO A 57 17.65 9.72 11.60
N LEU A 58 16.59 10.52 11.48
CA LEU A 58 16.48 11.49 10.38
C LEU A 58 17.60 12.54 10.51
N PRO A 59 18.08 13.11 9.38
CA PRO A 59 19.15 14.11 9.42
C PRO A 59 18.79 15.34 10.27
N ASP A 60 17.51 15.72 10.31
CA ASP A 60 17.03 16.87 11.08
C ASP A 60 16.60 16.50 12.52
N CYS A 61 17.01 15.33 13.02
CA CYS A 61 16.66 14.87 14.36
C CYS A 61 17.59 15.48 15.42
N THR A 62 17.05 16.36 16.26
CA THR A 62 17.78 17.02 17.37
C THR A 62 17.59 16.35 18.72
N ALA A 63 16.93 15.19 18.79
CA ALA A 63 16.69 14.49 20.06
C ALA A 63 17.91 13.69 20.48
N ASP A 64 18.31 13.81 21.75
CA ASP A 64 19.44 13.06 22.34
C ASP A 64 19.21 11.54 22.26
N GLU A 65 17.99 11.11 22.58
CA GLU A 65 17.52 9.73 22.43
C GLU A 65 16.34 9.68 21.46
N CYS A 66 16.63 9.47 20.18
CA CYS A 66 15.58 9.25 19.20
C CYS A 66 14.86 7.92 19.51
N SER A 67 13.52 7.92 19.54
CA SER A 67 12.67 6.74 19.75
C SER A 67 11.92 6.28 18.48
N CYS A 68 12.20 6.93 17.34
CA CYS A 68 11.55 6.61 16.06
C CYS A 68 11.83 5.17 15.62
N ASP A 69 10.85 4.57 14.96
CA ASP A 69 10.91 3.20 14.48
C ASP A 69 10.26 3.05 13.11
N TYR A 70 10.52 1.93 12.43
CA TYR A 70 9.84 1.58 11.19
C TYR A 70 8.62 0.71 11.44
N LEU A 71 7.49 1.10 10.85
CA LEU A 71 6.24 0.35 10.80
C LEU A 71 6.00 -0.13 9.37
N GLY A 72 5.92 -1.44 9.17
CA GLY A 72 5.57 -2.03 7.88
C GLY A 72 4.07 -1.90 7.62
N ILE A 73 3.70 -1.36 6.46
CA ILE A 73 2.32 -1.25 6.00
C ILE A 73 2.00 -2.50 5.17
N THR A 74 1.05 -3.30 5.66
CA THR A 74 0.60 -4.50 4.96
C THR A 74 -0.43 -4.17 3.89
N ASP A 75 -0.45 -4.96 2.82
CA ASP A 75 -1.54 -4.87 1.85
C ASP A 75 -2.85 -5.37 2.50
N ARG A 76 -3.90 -4.53 2.44
CA ARG A 76 -5.25 -4.91 2.90
C ARG A 76 -5.98 -5.80 1.89
N ARG A 77 -5.41 -6.02 0.70
CA ARG A 77 -5.95 -6.87 -0.38
C ARG A 77 -5.39 -8.29 -0.35
N ILE A 78 -4.57 -8.64 0.63
CA ILE A 78 -4.05 -10.01 0.81
C ILE A 78 -5.23 -10.93 1.13
N GLY A 79 -5.54 -11.86 0.23
CA GLY A 79 -6.68 -12.77 0.33
C GLY A 79 -7.16 -13.23 -1.05
N LEU A 80 -8.34 -13.86 -1.11
CA LEU A 80 -8.99 -14.14 -2.40
C LEU A 80 -9.21 -12.81 -3.14
N ASP A 81 -8.80 -12.73 -4.41
CA ASP A 81 -9.16 -11.60 -5.25
C ASP A 81 -10.70 -11.43 -5.21
N ARG A 82 -11.16 -10.20 -4.99
CA ARG A 82 -12.59 -9.86 -4.95
C ARG A 82 -13.30 -10.26 -6.25
N ARG A 83 -12.54 -10.46 -7.33
CA ARG A 83 -12.98 -10.88 -8.67
C ARG A 83 -12.89 -12.39 -8.91
N VAL A 84 -12.44 -13.21 -7.94
CA VAL A 84 -12.45 -14.68 -8.09
C VAL A 84 -13.86 -15.23 -8.24
N ARG A 85 -14.87 -14.50 -7.72
CA ARG A 85 -16.26 -14.94 -7.87
C ARG A 85 -16.67 -14.89 -9.35
N PRO A 86 -17.23 -15.98 -9.90
CA PRO A 86 -17.78 -15.95 -11.24
C PRO A 86 -18.81 -14.83 -11.33
N ASP A 87 -18.74 -14.04 -12.40
CA ASP A 87 -19.69 -12.95 -12.63
C ASP A 87 -21.10 -13.54 -12.69
N ARG A 88 -21.95 -13.18 -11.74
CA ARG A 88 -23.36 -13.60 -11.68
C ARG A 88 -24.14 -13.23 -12.94
N ARG A 89 -23.62 -12.31 -13.76
CA ARG A 89 -24.20 -11.85 -15.02
C ARG A 89 -23.66 -12.59 -16.24
N GLN A 90 -22.87 -13.65 -16.10
CA GLN A 90 -22.41 -14.46 -17.25
C GLN A 90 -23.59 -14.89 -18.14
N THR A 91 -24.71 -15.27 -17.53
CA THR A 91 -25.94 -15.64 -18.26
C THR A 91 -26.70 -14.45 -18.85
N ALA A 92 -26.57 -13.26 -18.25
CA ALA A 92 -27.30 -12.05 -18.67
C ALA A 92 -26.60 -11.26 -19.80
N ARG A 93 -25.30 -11.46 -20.01
CA ARG A 93 -24.53 -10.80 -21.09
C ARG A 93 -24.77 -11.41 -22.48
N MET A 94 -25.30 -12.64 -22.56
CA MET A 94 -25.55 -13.34 -23.83
C MET A 94 -26.89 -13.02 -24.50
N ARG A 95 -27.74 -12.17 -23.90
CA ARG A 95 -29.02 -11.79 -24.52
C ARG A 95 -28.89 -10.46 -25.26
N LEU A 96 -28.49 -10.56 -26.54
CA LEU A 96 -28.38 -9.50 -27.55
C LEU A 96 -27.57 -8.25 -27.15
N ASP A 97 -26.75 -7.75 -28.07
CA ASP A 97 -26.11 -6.46 -27.90
C ASP A 97 -27.20 -5.37 -27.79
N ARG A 98 -27.34 -4.78 -26.60
CA ARG A 98 -28.31 -3.69 -26.33
C ARG A 98 -27.95 -2.39 -27.07
N ARG A 99 -26.79 -2.34 -27.72
CA ARG A 99 -26.41 -1.26 -28.63
C ARG A 99 -26.98 -1.45 -30.04
N ILE A 100 -27.64 -2.59 -30.31
CA ILE A 100 -28.51 -2.76 -31.49
C ILE A 100 -29.81 -1.98 -31.25
N GLY A 101 -29.68 -0.67 -31.23
CA GLY A 101 -30.78 0.28 -31.26
C GLY A 101 -30.41 1.37 -32.27
N ARG A 102 -31.41 2.07 -32.81
CA ARG A 102 -31.19 3.20 -33.73
C ARG A 102 -30.14 4.13 -33.14
N ASP A 103 -28.98 4.19 -33.77
CA ASP A 103 -27.95 5.16 -33.44
C ASP A 103 -28.59 6.55 -33.51
N ARG A 104 -28.69 7.23 -32.36
CA ARG A 104 -29.22 8.60 -32.28
C ARG A 104 -28.30 9.61 -32.94
N ARG A 105 -27.09 9.21 -33.35
CA ARG A 105 -26.10 10.05 -34.05
C ARG A 105 -26.08 9.83 -35.55
N ARG A 106 -27.01 9.03 -36.11
CA ARG A 106 -27.22 8.99 -37.57
C ARG A 106 -27.42 10.43 -38.08
N GLY A 107 -26.50 10.90 -38.92
CA GLY A 107 -26.57 12.22 -39.56
C GLY A 107 -25.73 13.34 -38.92
N LYS A 108 -24.97 13.07 -37.85
CA LYS A 108 -23.95 14.02 -37.36
C LYS A 108 -22.57 13.40 -37.52
N ASP A 109 -21.92 13.68 -38.65
CA ASP A 109 -20.49 13.42 -38.84
C ASP A 109 -19.69 14.35 -37.90
N ILE A 110 -19.51 13.95 -36.64
CA ILE A 110 -18.76 14.73 -35.63
C ILE A 110 -17.24 14.70 -35.90
N TRP A 111 -16.80 13.99 -36.95
CA TRP A 111 -15.39 13.73 -37.27
C TRP A 111 -14.90 14.41 -38.57
N ARG A 112 -15.65 15.36 -39.13
CA ARG A 112 -15.10 16.21 -40.22
C ARG A 112 -14.30 17.35 -39.60
N GLY A 113 -12.99 17.16 -39.41
CA GLY A 113 -12.13 18.28 -39.06
C GLY A 113 -10.79 17.98 -38.39
N HIS A 114 -10.30 16.73 -38.36
CA HIS A 114 -9.03 16.42 -37.68
C HIS A 114 -7.88 16.00 -38.60
N ASP A 115 -7.93 16.38 -39.89
CA ASP A 115 -6.83 16.18 -40.84
C ASP A 115 -6.47 17.53 -41.51
N GLN A 116 -5.87 18.44 -40.74
CA GLN A 116 -5.05 19.54 -41.29
C GLN A 116 -3.59 19.25 -41.01
#